data_AF-A0A432UKY0-F1
#
_entry.id   AF-A0A432UKY0-F1
#
_cell.length_a   1.000
_cell.length_b   1.000
_cell.length_c   1.000
_cell.angle_alpha   90.00
_cell.angle_beta   90.00
_cell.angle_gamma   90.00
#
_symmetry.space_group_name_H-M   'P 1'
#
loop_
_entity.id
_entity.type
_entity.pdbx_description
1 polymer ?
#
loop_
_entity_poly.entity_id
_entity_poly.type
_entity_poly.pdbx_seq_one_letter_code
_entity_poly.pdbx_strand_id
1 'polypeptide(L)' 'AQYADHLILLKQGEVLDQGSVETMLVPSKIEELYDFPVQVLSHPKGWPMVVPA' A
#
# COMPACT_ATOMS: atom_id res chain seq x y z
N ALA A 1 4.37 -6.71 0.95
CA ALA A 1 3.76 -7.59 -0.07
C ALA A 1 4.59 -8.84 -0.25
N GLN A 2 4.25 -9.88 0.50
CA GLN A 2 5.06 -11.11 0.53
C GLN A 2 4.80 -12.04 -0.67
N TYR A 3 3.71 -11.82 -1.42
CA TYR A 3 3.22 -12.76 -2.43
C TYR A 3 2.79 -12.12 -3.75
N ALA A 4 2.92 -10.80 -3.88
CA ALA A 4 2.45 -10.07 -5.05
C ALA A 4 3.52 -9.06 -5.47
N ASP A 5 3.80 -8.99 -6.77
CA ASP A 5 4.75 -8.03 -7.36
C ASP A 5 4.04 -6.75 -7.84
N HIS A 6 2.71 -6.83 -8.03
CA HIS A 6 1.88 -5.75 -8.54
C HIS A 6 0.62 -5.57 -7.69
N LEU A 7 0.22 -4.32 -7.50
CA LEU A 7 -0.95 -3.92 -6.73
C LEU A 7 -1.86 -3.02 -7.57
N ILE A 8 -3.16 -3.13 -7.34
CA ILE A 8 -4.18 -2.23 -7.89
C ILE A 8 -4.96 -1.68 -6.69
N LEU A 9 -4.99 -0.36 -6.57
CA LEU A 9 -5.75 0.36 -5.55
C LEU A 9 -7.12 0.69 -6.14
N LEU A 10 -8.19 0.23 -5.48
CA LEU A 10 -9.57 0.42 -5.94
C LEU A 10 -10.36 1.17 -4.88
N LYS A 11 -10.85 2.38 -5.20
CA LYS A 11 -11.71 3.17 -4.32
C LYS A 11 -13.01 3.49 -5.03
N GLN A 12 -14.14 3.21 -4.37
CA GLN A 12 -15.48 3.53 -4.89
C GLN A 12 -15.79 2.97 -6.30
N GLY A 13 -15.21 1.81 -6.65
CA GLY A 13 -15.43 1.18 -7.96
C GLY A 13 -14.53 1.72 -9.07
N GLU A 14 -13.63 2.66 -8.77
CA GLU A 14 -12.64 3.18 -9.70
C GLU A 14 -11.23 2.73 -9.31
N VAL A 15 -10.36 2.58 -10.32
CA VAL A 15 -8.94 2.35 -10.11
C VAL A 15 -8.29 3.67 -9.73
N LEU A 16 -7.86 3.79 -8.48
CA LEU A 16 -7.16 4.96 -7.97
C LEU A 16 -5.73 5.00 -8.52
N ASP A 17 -5.03 3.86 -8.47
CA ASP A 17 -3.67 3.72 -8.98
C ASP A 17 -3.29 2.24 -9.11
N GLN A 18 -2.24 1.94 -9.87
CA GLN A 18 -1.70 0.59 -10.01
C GLN A 18 -0.20 0.60 -10.31
N GLY A 19 0.53 -0.41 -9.80
CA GLY A 19 1.96 -0.53 -10.05
C GLY A 19 2.66 -1.51 -9.14
N SER A 20 3.98 -1.34 -9.00
CA SER A 20 4.77 -2.19 -8.12
C SER A 20 4.42 -1.94 -6.65
N VAL A 21 4.66 -2.97 -5.84
CA VAL A 21 4.53 -2.92 -4.38
C VAL A 21 5.18 -1.69 -3.77
N GLU A 22 6.38 -1.35 -4.24
CA GLU A 22 7.21 -0.28 -3.70
C GLU A 22 6.62 1.10 -3.97
N THR A 23 5.96 1.29 -5.11
CA THR A 23 5.33 2.56 -5.48
C THR A 23 3.91 2.68 -4.96
N MET A 24 3.23 1.55 -4.72
CA MET A 24 1.83 1.53 -4.26
C MET A 24 1.69 1.52 -2.73
N LEU A 25 2.61 0.88 -1.99
CA LEU A 25 2.59 0.87 -0.52
C LEU A 25 3.28 2.11 0.05
N VAL A 26 2.65 3.26 -0.17
CA VAL A 26 3.06 4.54 0.42
C VAL A 26 1.97 4.98 1.39
N PRO A 27 2.30 5.52 2.59
CA PRO A 27 1.31 5.90 3.59
C PRO A 27 0.17 6.72 3.00
N SER A 28 0.48 7.79 2.25
CA SER A 28 -0.53 8.68 1.66
C SER A 28 -1.57 7.97 0.79
N LYS A 29 -1.16 7.00 -0.03
CA LYS A 29 -2.06 6.24 -0.91
C LYS A 29 -2.93 5.26 -0.14
N ILE A 30 -2.38 4.62 0.89
CA ILE A 30 -3.11 3.63 1.70
C ILE A 30 -4.08 4.34 2.64
N GLU A 31 -3.68 5.48 3.20
CA GLU A 31 -4.56 6.35 3.97
C GLU A 31 -5.71 6.88 3.12
N GLU A 32 -5.44 7.34 1.90
CA GLU A 32 -6.47 7.76 0.96
C GLU A 32 -7.39 6.58 0.57
N LEU A 33 -6.85 5.38 0.37
CA LEU A 33 -7.65 4.22 -0.04
C LEU A 33 -8.62 3.76 1.07
N TYR A 34 -8.14 3.69 2.31
CA TYR A 34 -8.89 3.13 3.43
C TYR A 34 -9.50 4.19 4.36
N ASP A 35 -9.26 5.48 4.10
CA ASP A 35 -9.61 6.61 4.96
C ASP A 35 -9.15 6.38 6.42
N PHE A 36 -7.97 5.76 6.58
CA PHE A 36 -7.44 5.30 7.88
C PHE A 36 -5.93 5.53 7.98
N PRO A 37 -5.42 6.12 9.09
CA PRO A 37 -4.01 6.43 9.24
C PRO A 37 -3.17 5.16 9.35
N VAL A 38 -2.11 5.07 8.56
CA VAL A 38 -1.22 3.91 8.54
C VAL A 38 0.25 4.32 8.48
N GLN A 39 1.12 3.46 8.99
CA GLN A 39 2.55 3.59 8.82
C GLN A 39 3.06 2.47 7.93
N VAL A 40 3.92 2.83 6.97
CA VAL A 40 4.64 1.85 6.15
C VAL A 40 6.05 1.73 6.69
N LEU A 41 6.40 0.55 7.17
CA LEU A 41 7.70 0.21 7.71
C LEU A 41 8.45 -0.73 6.75
N SER A 42 9.75 -0.51 6.59
CA SER A 42 10.62 -1.44 5.88
C SER A 42 10.90 -2.67 6.75
N HIS A 43 10.50 -3.85 6.30
CA HIS A 43 10.82 -5.09 6.99
C HIS A 43 12.30 -5.44 6.78
N PRO A 44 13.02 -5.98 7.79
CA PRO A 44 14.43 -6.35 7.66
C PRO A 44 14.73 -7.42 6.60
N LYS A 45 13.72 -8.15 6.13
CA LYS A 45 13.82 -9.10 5.01
C LYS A 45 13.50 -8.47 3.63
N GLY A 46 13.36 -7.15 3.54
CA GLY A 46 13.37 -6.40 2.29
C GLY A 46 12.00 -6.00 1.70
N TRP A 47 10.88 -6.33 2.34
CA TRP A 47 9.55 -5.92 1.86
C TRP A 47 8.90 -4.86 2.75
N PRO A 48 8.04 -3.99 2.19
CA PRO A 48 7.24 -3.07 3.00
C PRO A 48 6.14 -3.79 3.78
N MET A 49 5.92 -3.34 5.03
CA MET A 49 4.83 -3.73 5.93
C MET A 49 3.97 -2.52 6.26
N VAL A 50 2.66 -2.70 6.23
CA VAL A 50 1.68 -1.69 6.68
C VAL A 50 1.26 -2.03 8.09
N VAL A 51 1.35 -1.07 9.01
CA VAL A 51 0.85 -1.20 10.38
C VAL A 51 -0.16 -0.08 10.68
N PRO A 52 -1.23 -0.36 11.43
CA PRO A 52 -2.08 0.69 11.99
C PRO A 52 -1.26 1.65 12.85
N ALA A 53 -1.58 2.94 12.81
CA ALA A 53 -1.02 3.93 13.73
C ALA A 53 -1.54 3.74 15.16
#